data_AF-A0A9P9PKH9-F1
#
_entry.id   AF-A0A9P9PKH9-F1
#
_cell.length_a   1.000
_cell.length_b   1.000
_cell.length_c   1.000
_cell.angle_alpha   90.00
_cell.angle_beta   90.00
_cell.angle_gamma   90.00
#
_symmetry.space_group_name_H-M   'P 1'
#
loop_
_entity.id
_entity.type
_entity.pdbx_description
1 polymer ?
#
loop_
_entity_poly.entity_id
_entity_poly.type
_entity_poly.pdbx_seq_one_letter_code
_entity_poly.pdbx_strand_id
1 'polypeptide(L)'
;MSKFYFGGASGSVSSDDEDNLPYPEALPRSDFLAPTFSAPAYLSTLSDRHQTLEDLRSDLRERSQALSKELLDLVNTNYEQFLSLGSDLKGGEEKLLEVDERLEELEDRLMVASLGKTVDGSQEDSWSDSEDEDEEDEELAMDGAVGGTSTKKLQRLVVDCRRVEALTENIGKEHPFIVAQQSRIIRVRNTILLDLSTALKQTAVIGESGKTRLIKILSIYREFGASGDAVKVLKDLQSK
;
A
#
# COMPACT_ATOMS: atom_id res chain seq x y z
N MET A 1 -22.86 -59.78 -2.03
CA MET A 1 -22.71 -61.13 -1.41
C MET A 1 -21.30 -61.61 -1.65
N SER A 2 -20.47 -61.70 -0.61
CA SER A 2 -19.74 -62.93 -0.26
C SER A 2 -18.81 -62.62 0.91
N LYS A 3 -19.05 -63.33 2.01
CA LYS A 3 -18.34 -63.25 3.27
C LYS A 3 -17.42 -64.46 3.25
N PHE A 4 -16.11 -64.28 3.10
CA PHE A 4 -15.15 -65.36 3.28
C PHE A 4 -14.43 -65.19 4.60
N TYR A 5 -14.79 -66.08 5.54
CA TYR A 5 -14.06 -66.35 6.75
C TYR A 5 -12.75 -67.06 6.37
N PHE A 6 -11.60 -66.53 6.79
CA PHE A 6 -10.41 -67.36 6.93
C PHE A 6 -10.28 -67.72 8.41
N GLY A 7 -10.58 -68.99 8.69
CA GLY A 7 -10.36 -69.62 9.98
C GLY A 7 -8.87 -69.69 10.31
N GLY A 8 -8.59 -69.76 11.60
CA GLY A 8 -7.25 -69.76 12.15
C GLY A 8 -6.36 -70.87 11.59
N ALA A 9 -5.13 -70.47 11.25
CA ALA A 9 -3.97 -71.29 11.53
C ALA A 9 -3.23 -70.60 12.67
N SER A 10 -3.28 -71.21 13.85
CA SER A 10 -2.37 -70.92 14.95
C SER A 10 -0.98 -71.40 14.53
N GLY A 11 -0.30 -70.62 13.68
CA GLY A 11 1.12 -70.76 13.46
C GLY A 11 1.82 -70.15 14.67
N SER A 12 2.39 -71.01 15.52
CA SER A 12 3.32 -70.56 16.55
C SER A 12 4.50 -69.89 15.84
N VAL A 13 4.48 -68.56 15.74
CA VAL A 13 5.65 -67.79 15.36
C VAL A 13 6.64 -67.97 16.51
N SER A 14 7.67 -68.77 16.25
CA SER A 14 8.81 -68.95 17.14
C SER A 14 9.45 -67.58 17.35
N SER A 15 9.57 -67.15 18.60
CA SER A 15 10.15 -65.85 18.96
C SER A 15 11.67 -65.89 18.92
N ASP A 16 12.26 -66.02 17.73
CA ASP A 16 13.72 -66.06 17.53
C ASP A 16 14.14 -65.57 16.12
N ASP A 17 13.43 -64.58 15.56
CA ASP A 17 13.94 -63.83 14.40
C ASP A 17 14.66 -62.57 14.89
N GLU A 18 15.96 -62.70 15.18
CA GLU A 18 16.92 -61.61 15.45
C GLU A 18 17.04 -60.59 14.29
N ASP A 19 16.41 -60.87 13.15
CA ASP A 19 16.46 -60.05 11.93
C ASP A 19 15.36 -58.96 11.88
N ASN A 20 14.48 -58.86 12.88
CA ASN A 20 13.47 -57.81 12.97
C ASN A 20 13.80 -56.77 14.06
N LEU A 21 15.08 -56.38 14.16
CA LEU A 21 15.48 -55.25 15.00
C LEU A 21 15.11 -53.93 14.30
N PRO A 22 14.45 -53.00 14.99
CA PRO A 22 14.13 -51.69 14.42
C PRO A 22 15.42 -50.94 14.09
N TYR A 23 15.51 -50.39 12.88
CA TYR A 23 16.60 -49.50 12.51
C TYR A 23 16.71 -48.35 13.52
N PRO A 24 17.94 -47.94 13.89
CA PRO A 24 18.12 -46.79 14.77
C PRO A 24 17.43 -45.56 14.20
N GLU A 25 16.56 -44.94 14.99
CA GLU A 25 15.88 -43.71 14.59
C GLU A 25 16.91 -42.58 14.43
N ALA A 26 16.76 -41.74 13.40
CA ALA A 26 17.66 -40.62 13.19
C ALA A 26 17.77 -39.75 14.46
N LEU A 27 18.96 -39.22 14.74
CA LEU A 27 19.16 -38.33 15.88
C LEU A 27 18.20 -37.13 15.76
N PRO A 28 17.43 -36.74 16.79
CA PRO A 28 16.45 -35.66 16.69
C PRO A 28 17.06 -34.28 16.97
N ARG A 29 16.43 -33.22 16.42
CA ARG A 29 16.97 -31.83 16.48
C ARG A 29 16.96 -31.29 17.90
N SER A 30 15.91 -31.65 18.64
CA SER A 30 15.63 -31.24 20.01
C SER A 30 16.83 -31.42 20.92
N ASP A 31 17.60 -32.48 20.72
CA ASP A 31 18.68 -32.89 21.60
C ASP A 31 19.87 -31.92 21.53
N PHE A 32 19.97 -31.16 20.44
CA PHE A 32 21.00 -30.16 20.19
C PHE A 32 20.55 -28.73 20.50
N LEU A 33 19.32 -28.52 20.98
CA LEU A 33 18.79 -27.20 21.33
C LEU A 33 19.01 -26.82 22.80
N ALA A 34 19.59 -27.71 23.60
CA ALA A 34 19.84 -27.47 25.01
C ALA A 34 20.86 -26.32 25.20
N PRO A 35 20.55 -25.28 26.00
CA PRO A 35 21.45 -24.15 26.26
C PRO A 35 22.80 -24.56 26.86
N THR A 36 22.85 -25.70 27.55
CA THR A 36 24.04 -26.28 28.19
C THR A 36 24.33 -27.67 27.61
N PHE A 37 24.32 -27.79 26.29
CA PHE A 37 24.62 -29.04 25.61
C PHE A 37 26.00 -29.59 26.03
N SER A 38 26.03 -30.85 26.48
CA SER A 38 27.25 -31.55 26.89
C SER A 38 27.38 -32.84 26.10
N ALA A 39 28.34 -32.87 25.17
CA ALA A 39 28.57 -34.01 24.29
C ALA A 39 28.82 -35.34 25.05
N PRO A 40 29.62 -35.39 26.14
CA PRO A 40 29.82 -36.64 26.89
C PRO A 40 28.54 -37.16 27.54
N ALA A 41 27.71 -36.27 28.08
CA ALA A 41 26.43 -36.65 28.68
C ALA A 41 25.45 -37.16 27.61
N TYR A 42 25.39 -36.49 26.46
CA TYR A 42 24.54 -36.91 25.34
C TYR A 42 24.98 -38.27 24.75
N LEU A 43 26.28 -38.48 24.53
CA LEU A 43 26.79 -39.77 24.05
C LEU A 43 26.52 -40.91 25.04
N SER A 44 26.54 -40.63 26.35
CA SER A 44 26.19 -41.63 27.37
C SER A 44 24.73 -42.10 27.25
N THR A 45 23.80 -41.19 26.94
CA THR A 45 22.38 -41.53 26.73
C THR A 45 22.10 -42.30 25.43
N LEU A 46 23.05 -42.30 24.49
CA LEU A 46 22.95 -43.05 23.23
C LEU A 46 23.52 -44.47 23.32
N SER A 47 24.06 -44.87 24.48
CA SER A 47 24.65 -46.20 24.68
C SER A 47 23.62 -47.34 24.59
N ASP A 48 22.34 -47.02 24.78
CA ASP A 48 21.21 -47.96 24.66
C ASP A 48 20.79 -48.19 23.20
N ARG A 49 21.34 -47.44 22.25
CA ARG A 49 21.13 -47.65 20.81
C ARG A 49 22.18 -48.64 20.31
N HIS A 50 21.76 -49.87 20.02
CA HIS A 50 22.59 -50.94 19.48
C HIS A 50 23.02 -50.67 18.02
N GLN A 51 23.77 -49.60 17.78
CA GLN A 51 24.29 -49.17 16.48
C GLN A 51 25.82 -49.21 16.43
N THR A 52 26.41 -49.28 15.23
CA THR A 52 27.86 -49.23 15.11
C THR A 52 28.38 -47.82 15.39
N LEU A 53 29.62 -47.72 15.88
CA LEU A 53 30.26 -46.41 16.11
C LEU A 53 30.50 -45.64 14.80
N GLU A 54 30.68 -46.36 13.69
CA GLU A 54 30.89 -45.74 12.38
C GLU A 54 29.58 -45.13 11.86
N ASP A 55 28.45 -45.82 12.04
CA ASP A 55 27.11 -45.29 11.69
C ASP A 55 26.76 -44.09 12.58
N LEU A 56 26.97 -44.18 13.90
CA LEU A 56 26.75 -43.05 14.81
C LEU A 56 27.60 -41.83 14.42
N ARG A 57 28.85 -42.05 14.00
CA ARG A 57 29.74 -40.98 13.54
C ARG A 57 29.25 -40.37 12.24
N SER A 58 28.76 -41.19 11.31
CA SER A 58 28.17 -40.73 10.05
C SER A 58 26.93 -39.89 10.32
N ASP A 59 26.01 -40.37 11.15
CA ASP A 59 24.76 -39.68 11.51
C ASP A 59 25.01 -38.35 12.22
N LEU A 60 25.97 -38.30 13.15
CA LEU A 60 26.37 -37.05 13.81
C LEU A 60 26.95 -36.04 12.81
N ARG A 61 27.72 -36.51 11.81
CA ARG A 61 28.33 -35.66 10.80
C ARG A 61 27.28 -35.13 9.82
N GLU A 62 26.38 -35.99 9.36
CA GLU A 62 25.25 -35.60 8.52
C GLU A 62 24.36 -34.58 9.25
N ARG A 63 24.08 -34.82 10.54
CA ARG A 63 23.30 -33.88 11.34
C ARG A 63 24.00 -32.54 11.52
N SER A 64 25.30 -32.55 11.78
CA SER A 64 26.07 -31.31 11.90
C SER A 64 26.01 -30.49 10.60
N GLN A 65 26.09 -31.15 9.45
CA GLN A 65 25.96 -30.49 8.14
C GLN A 65 24.54 -29.95 7.91
N ALA A 66 23.51 -30.73 8.24
CA ALA A 66 22.12 -30.30 8.16
C ALA A 66 21.85 -29.07 9.06
N LEU A 67 22.33 -29.09 10.31
CA LEU A 67 22.22 -27.94 11.23
C LEU A 67 22.96 -26.71 10.71
N SER A 68 24.14 -26.90 10.11
CA SER A 68 24.91 -25.80 9.52
C SER A 68 24.17 -25.15 8.35
N LYS A 69 23.55 -25.98 7.51
CA LYS A 69 22.71 -25.50 6.41
C LYS A 69 21.46 -24.79 6.92
N GLU A 70 20.73 -25.39 7.86
CA GLU A 70 19.56 -24.76 8.48
C GLU A 70 19.89 -23.42 9.14
N LEU A 71 21.05 -23.31 9.80
CA LEU A 71 21.50 -22.05 10.39
C LEU A 71 21.74 -21.00 9.32
N LEU A 72 22.41 -21.38 8.22
CA LEU A 72 22.65 -20.48 7.10
C LEU A 72 21.32 -20.04 6.45
N ASP A 73 20.39 -20.97 6.24
CA ASP A 73 19.07 -20.68 5.68
C ASP A 73 18.26 -19.76 6.62
N LEU A 74 18.28 -20.00 7.94
CA LEU A 74 17.62 -19.17 8.94
C LEU A 74 18.23 -17.77 9.00
N VAL A 75 19.55 -17.68 8.98
CA VAL A 75 20.28 -16.41 9.01
C VAL A 75 19.99 -15.62 7.73
N ASN A 76 20.03 -16.26 6.56
CA ASN A 76 19.67 -15.63 5.30
C ASN A 76 18.23 -15.15 5.30
N THR A 77 17.29 -15.99 5.75
CA THR A 77 15.87 -15.64 5.86
C THR A 77 15.69 -14.44 6.80
N ASN A 78 16.40 -14.40 7.92
CA ASN A 78 16.35 -13.28 8.85
C ASN A 78 16.95 -12.01 8.24
N TYR A 79 18.09 -12.11 7.54
CA TYR A 79 18.68 -10.98 6.82
C TYR A 79 17.73 -10.44 5.75
N GLU A 80 17.09 -11.29 4.96
CA GLU A 80 16.10 -10.88 3.96
C GLU A 80 14.90 -10.18 4.62
N GLN A 81 14.38 -10.73 5.72
CA GLN A 81 13.31 -10.10 6.48
C GLN A 81 13.73 -8.74 7.03
N PHE A 82 14.90 -8.64 7.64
CA PHE A 82 15.42 -7.40 8.18
C PHE A 82 15.64 -6.34 7.08
N LEU A 83 16.19 -6.73 5.93
CA LEU A 83 16.36 -5.85 4.78
C LEU A 83 15.01 -5.40 4.23
N SER A 84 14.02 -6.30 4.11
CA SER A 84 12.67 -5.95 3.67
C SER A 84 11.97 -4.97 4.62
N LEU A 85 12.09 -5.19 5.93
CA LEU A 85 11.57 -4.28 6.94
C LEU A 85 12.27 -2.92 6.89
N GLY A 86 13.58 -2.92 6.68
CA GLY A 86 14.37 -1.69 6.49
C GLY A 86 13.94 -0.91 5.24
N SER A 87 13.68 -1.59 4.12
CA SER A 87 13.17 -0.94 2.91
C SER A 87 11.75 -0.41 3.07
N ASP A 88 10.88 -1.15 3.76
CA ASP A 88 9.51 -0.73 4.02
C ASP A 88 9.47 0.50 4.93
N LEU A 89 10.30 0.51 5.97
CA LEU A 89 10.41 1.66 6.87
C LEU A 89 10.98 2.89 6.15
N LYS A 90 12.04 2.70 5.35
CA LYS A 90 12.66 3.78 4.57
C LYS A 90 11.70 4.38 3.53
N GLY A 91 10.90 3.55 2.86
CA GLY A 91 9.89 4.02 1.90
C GLY A 91 8.64 4.59 2.56
N GLY A 92 8.35 4.22 3.82
CA GLY A 92 7.24 4.78 4.59
C GLY A 92 7.42 6.27 4.87
N GLU A 93 8.63 6.68 5.28
CA GLU A 93 8.95 8.10 5.53
C GLU A 93 8.85 8.93 4.23
N GLU A 94 9.38 8.43 3.12
CA GLU A 94 9.31 9.10 1.82
C GLU A 94 7.86 9.35 1.38
N LYS A 95 6.99 8.35 1.52
CA LYS A 95 5.56 8.51 1.20
C LYS A 95 4.85 9.52 2.11
N LEU A 96 5.23 9.58 3.39
CA LEU A 96 4.66 10.56 4.32
C LEU A 96 5.12 11.99 3.98
N LEU A 97 6.39 12.16 3.63
CA LEU A 97 6.94 13.43 3.16
C LEU A 97 6.27 13.86 1.85
N GLU A 98 6.07 12.94 0.91
CA GLU A 98 5.37 13.23 -0.34
C GLU A 98 3.95 13.75 -0.08
N VAL A 99 3.21 13.15 0.87
CA VAL A 99 1.88 13.66 1.25
C VAL A 99 1.95 15.08 1.81
N ASP A 100 2.94 15.39 2.65
CA ASP A 100 3.08 16.73 3.24
C ASP A 100 3.40 17.79 2.18
N GLU A 101 4.41 17.51 1.34
CA GLU A 101 4.87 18.40 0.27
C GLU A 101 3.74 18.68 -0.72
N ARG A 102 3.06 17.62 -1.21
CA ARG A 102 1.93 17.77 -2.14
C ARG A 102 0.77 18.54 -1.54
N LEU A 103 0.54 18.37 -0.24
CA LEU A 103 -0.53 19.07 0.45
C LEU A 103 -0.18 20.55 0.65
N GLU A 104 1.06 20.86 1.00
CA GLU A 104 1.57 22.24 1.10
C GLU A 104 1.52 22.95 -0.26
N GLU A 105 2.02 22.33 -1.34
CA GLU A 105 1.92 22.85 -2.71
C GLU A 105 0.47 23.19 -3.08
N LEU A 106 -0.47 22.31 -2.71
CA LEU A 106 -1.88 22.48 -3.03
C LEU A 106 -2.52 23.60 -2.20
N GLU A 107 -2.18 23.70 -0.91
CA GLU A 107 -2.61 24.79 -0.03
C GLU A 107 -2.10 26.15 -0.56
N ASP A 108 -0.84 26.24 -0.94
CA ASP A 108 -0.24 27.46 -1.49
C ASP A 108 -0.94 27.88 -2.79
N ARG A 109 -1.16 26.94 -3.71
CA ARG A 109 -1.88 27.21 -4.96
C ARG A 109 -3.32 27.66 -4.71
N LEU A 110 -3.99 27.07 -3.74
CA LEU A 110 -5.35 27.47 -3.33
C LEU A 110 -5.37 28.83 -2.64
N MET A 111 -4.36 29.17 -1.83
CA MET A 111 -4.24 30.49 -1.22
C MET A 111 -3.98 31.56 -2.27
N VAL A 112 -3.10 31.31 -3.25
CA VAL A 112 -2.88 32.21 -4.40
C VAL A 112 -4.17 32.41 -5.18
N ALA A 113 -4.93 31.34 -5.45
CA ALA A 113 -6.23 31.43 -6.11
C ALA A 113 -7.27 32.20 -5.27
N SER A 114 -7.25 32.04 -3.95
CA SER A 114 -8.16 32.71 -3.03
C SER A 114 -7.84 34.21 -2.87
N LEU A 115 -6.54 34.58 -2.85
CA LEU A 115 -6.09 35.97 -2.75
C LEU A 115 -6.30 36.75 -4.06
N GLY A 116 -6.10 36.08 -5.21
CA GLY A 116 -6.26 36.65 -6.56
C GLY A 116 -7.67 37.13 -6.89
N LYS A 117 -8.64 36.92 -5.98
CA LYS A 117 -10.02 37.39 -6.11
C LYS A 117 -10.28 38.76 -5.48
N THR A 118 -9.35 39.32 -4.71
CA THR A 118 -9.64 40.48 -3.84
C THR A 118 -8.93 41.79 -4.14
N VAL A 119 -7.98 41.88 -5.08
CA VAL A 119 -7.33 43.16 -5.38
C VAL A 119 -7.11 43.34 -6.87
N ASP A 120 -7.73 44.40 -7.37
CA ASP A 120 -7.30 45.36 -8.39
C ASP A 120 -6.14 44.97 -9.32
N GLY A 121 -6.33 45.25 -10.61
CA GLY A 121 -5.58 44.69 -11.73
C GLY A 121 -4.07 44.94 -11.73
N SER A 122 -3.38 44.04 -12.43
CA SER A 122 -1.95 44.06 -12.80
C SER A 122 -1.03 43.30 -11.86
N GLN A 123 -0.92 41.98 -12.05
CA GLN A 123 0.37 41.30 -11.87
C GLN A 123 0.42 40.01 -12.68
N GLU A 124 1.51 39.86 -13.44
CA GLU A 124 1.84 38.73 -14.32
C GLU A 124 1.68 37.39 -13.59
N ASP A 125 1.00 36.44 -14.25
CA ASP A 125 0.89 35.06 -13.82
C ASP A 125 2.30 34.47 -13.61
N SER A 126 2.68 34.28 -12.34
CA SER A 126 3.78 33.39 -11.97
C SER A 126 3.30 31.94 -12.14
N TRP A 127 3.12 31.56 -13.40
CA TRP A 127 2.85 30.22 -13.87
C TRP A 127 4.02 29.84 -14.79
N SER A 128 5.07 29.25 -14.22
CA SER A 128 6.09 28.57 -15.02
C SER A 128 5.49 27.22 -15.44
N ASP A 129 4.70 27.25 -16.50
CA ASP A 129 4.18 26.07 -17.19
C ASP A 129 5.37 25.38 -17.87
N SER A 130 5.97 24.42 -17.18
CA SER A 130 6.90 23.49 -17.81
C SER A 130 6.07 22.38 -18.47
N GLU A 131 5.93 22.51 -19.79
CA GLU A 131 5.72 21.47 -20.80
C GLU A 131 4.42 20.65 -20.73
N ASP A 132 3.41 21.12 -21.45
CA ASP A 132 2.55 20.29 -22.30
C ASP A 132 2.13 21.13 -23.51
N GLU A 133 2.99 21.15 -24.53
CA GLU A 133 2.66 21.62 -25.89
C GLU A 133 1.82 20.55 -26.59
N ASP A 134 0.55 20.41 -26.20
CA ASP A 134 -0.48 19.82 -27.07
C ASP A 134 -1.34 20.96 -27.60
N GLU A 135 -0.83 21.59 -28.67
CA GLU A 135 -1.49 22.60 -29.50
C GLU A 135 -2.56 21.96 -30.41
N GLU A 136 -3.67 21.44 -29.87
CA GLU A 136 -4.89 21.16 -30.65
C GLU A 136 -6.18 21.44 -29.87
N ASP A 137 -6.27 22.61 -29.25
CA ASP A 137 -7.58 23.19 -28.96
C ASP A 137 -7.48 24.68 -29.30
N GLU A 138 -7.95 25.05 -30.50
CA GLU A 138 -8.41 26.41 -30.81
C GLU A 138 -9.56 26.76 -29.84
N GLU A 139 -9.24 27.00 -28.55
CA GLU A 139 -10.16 27.64 -27.63
C GLU A 139 -10.30 29.08 -28.10
N LEU A 140 -11.28 29.27 -28.97
CA LEU A 140 -11.87 30.54 -29.37
C LEU A 140 -11.70 31.55 -28.23
N ALA A 141 -10.81 32.51 -28.47
CA ALA A 141 -10.51 33.64 -27.60
C ALA A 141 -11.81 34.39 -27.26
N MET A 142 -12.49 33.92 -26.21
CA MET A 142 -13.60 34.55 -25.53
C MET A 142 -13.46 34.37 -24.01
N ASP A 143 -12.25 34.06 -23.51
CA ASP A 143 -11.93 34.21 -22.08
C ASP A 143 -11.53 35.66 -21.76
N GLY A 144 -12.28 36.60 -22.36
CA GLY A 144 -12.29 37.99 -21.96
C GLY A 144 -13.03 38.12 -20.63
N ALA A 145 -12.25 38.20 -19.56
CA ALA A 145 -12.55 39.01 -18.39
C ALA A 145 -13.93 38.81 -17.72
N VAL A 146 -14.11 37.71 -16.98
CA VAL A 146 -14.94 37.74 -15.76
C VAL A 146 -14.31 36.83 -14.69
N GLY A 147 -13.32 37.37 -13.97
CA GLY A 147 -12.83 36.98 -12.63
C GLY A 147 -13.18 35.59 -12.07
N GLY A 148 -12.85 34.51 -12.79
CA GLY A 148 -13.10 33.14 -12.39
C GLY A 148 -11.90 32.26 -12.70
N THR A 149 -11.60 31.30 -11.83
CA THR A 149 -10.55 30.29 -12.04
C THR A 149 -10.81 29.56 -13.37
N SER A 150 -9.78 29.49 -14.22
CA SER A 150 -9.88 28.78 -15.50
C SER A 150 -10.20 27.30 -15.27
N THR A 151 -11.00 26.71 -16.16
CA THR A 151 -11.40 25.30 -16.07
C THR A 151 -10.21 24.36 -16.07
N LYS A 152 -9.13 24.70 -16.79
CA LYS A 152 -7.87 23.94 -16.78
C LYS A 152 -7.19 24.00 -15.40
N LYS A 153 -7.16 25.18 -14.76
CA LYS A 153 -6.60 25.37 -13.41
C LYS A 153 -7.38 24.54 -12.37
N LEU A 154 -8.71 24.56 -12.43
CA LEU A 154 -9.60 23.77 -11.56
C LEU A 154 -9.41 22.26 -11.75
N GLN A 155 -9.26 21.81 -13.00
CA GLN A 155 -9.02 20.40 -13.30
C GLN A 155 -7.69 19.92 -12.71
N ARG A 156 -6.60 20.69 -12.88
CA ARG A 156 -5.30 20.37 -12.27
C ARG A 156 -5.43 20.24 -10.73
N LEU A 157 -6.05 21.22 -10.06
CA LEU A 157 -6.26 21.17 -8.60
C LEU A 157 -7.05 19.94 -8.12
N VAL A 158 -8.07 19.52 -8.89
CA VAL A 158 -8.86 18.32 -8.59
C VAL A 158 -8.01 17.05 -8.74
N VAL A 159 -7.23 16.94 -9.81
CA VAL A 159 -6.33 15.80 -10.05
C VAL A 159 -5.29 15.71 -8.94
N ASP A 160 -4.69 16.83 -8.57
CA ASP A 160 -3.66 16.89 -7.52
C ASP A 160 -4.23 16.51 -6.15
N CYS A 161 -5.41 17.05 -5.80
CA CYS A 161 -6.11 16.68 -4.56
C CYS A 161 -6.42 15.17 -4.51
N ARG A 162 -6.85 14.58 -5.63
CA ARG A 162 -7.12 13.13 -5.71
C ARG A 162 -5.85 12.29 -5.59
N ARG A 163 -4.73 12.78 -6.09
CA ARG A 163 -3.43 12.12 -5.92
C ARG A 163 -3.05 12.08 -4.44
N VAL A 164 -3.22 13.19 -3.72
CA VAL A 164 -3.02 13.25 -2.26
C VAL A 164 -3.97 12.28 -1.54
N GLU A 165 -5.26 12.26 -1.90
CA GLU A 165 -6.22 11.30 -1.33
C GLU A 165 -5.76 9.84 -1.56
N ALA A 166 -5.32 9.48 -2.77
CA ALA A 166 -4.83 8.14 -3.07
C ALA A 166 -3.56 7.78 -2.27
N LEU A 167 -2.62 8.71 -2.12
CA LEU A 167 -1.43 8.50 -1.28
C LEU A 167 -1.82 8.25 0.19
N THR A 168 -2.77 9.02 0.72
CA THR A 168 -3.25 8.83 2.10
C THR A 168 -3.97 7.49 2.29
N GLU A 169 -4.66 6.99 1.26
CA GLU A 169 -5.30 5.66 1.28
C GLU A 169 -4.27 4.53 1.24
N ASN A 170 -3.22 4.68 0.45
CA ASN A 170 -2.13 3.69 0.36
C ASN A 170 -1.32 3.58 1.66
N ILE A 171 -1.15 4.69 2.40
CA ILE A 171 -0.46 4.71 3.70
C ILE A 171 -1.37 4.16 4.81
N GLY A 172 -2.67 4.44 4.72
CA GLY A 172 -3.68 4.02 5.68
C GLY A 172 -4.20 5.20 6.52
N LYS A 173 -5.53 5.31 6.59
CA LYS A 173 -6.24 6.43 7.25
C LYS A 173 -6.05 6.48 8.77
N GLU A 174 -5.63 5.37 9.38
CA GLU A 174 -5.38 5.28 10.83
C GLU A 174 -3.99 5.76 11.24
N HIS A 175 -3.09 6.00 10.27
CA HIS A 175 -1.72 6.43 10.57
C HIS A 175 -1.73 7.80 11.30
N PRO A 176 -1.02 7.97 12.44
CA PRO A 176 -1.09 9.18 13.26
C PRO A 176 -0.84 10.49 12.51
N PHE A 177 0.08 10.47 11.54
CA PHE A 177 0.36 11.61 10.69
C PHE A 177 -0.84 11.96 9.78
N ILE A 178 -1.46 10.96 9.15
CA ILE A 178 -2.60 11.18 8.24
C ILE A 178 -3.80 11.74 9.02
N VAL A 179 -4.03 11.24 10.23
CA VAL A 179 -5.05 11.77 11.16
C VAL A 179 -4.78 13.24 11.50
N ALA A 180 -3.53 13.63 11.75
CA ALA A 180 -3.17 15.02 12.00
C ALA A 180 -3.40 15.92 10.77
N GLN A 181 -3.08 15.42 9.58
CA GLN A 181 -3.26 16.16 8.33
C GLN A 181 -4.71 16.20 7.82
N GLN A 182 -5.61 15.39 8.38
CA GLN A 182 -7.01 15.31 7.96
C GLN A 182 -7.72 16.68 7.93
N SER A 183 -7.40 17.56 8.88
CA SER A 183 -7.97 18.91 8.95
C SER A 183 -7.57 19.78 7.74
N ARG A 184 -6.32 19.68 7.29
CA ARG A 184 -5.79 20.38 6.12
C ARG A 184 -6.38 19.81 4.83
N ILE A 185 -6.43 18.49 4.70
CA ILE A 185 -7.05 17.80 3.55
C ILE A 185 -8.51 18.24 3.38
N ILE A 186 -9.28 18.27 4.48
CA ILE A 186 -10.69 18.72 4.44
C ILE A 186 -10.79 20.19 4.02
N ARG A 187 -9.88 21.06 4.50
CA ARG A 187 -9.87 22.48 4.14
C ARG A 187 -9.62 22.65 2.64
N VAL A 188 -8.56 22.03 2.12
CA VAL A 188 -8.21 22.01 0.69
C VAL A 188 -9.40 21.54 -0.15
N ARG A 189 -10.01 20.41 0.21
CA ARG A 189 -11.19 19.85 -0.47
C ARG A 189 -12.35 20.84 -0.50
N ASN A 190 -12.66 21.46 0.63
CA ASN A 190 -13.76 22.43 0.73
C ASN A 190 -13.50 23.70 -0.08
N THR A 191 -12.26 24.19 -0.13
CA THR A 191 -11.90 25.36 -0.94
C THR A 191 -12.07 25.05 -2.43
N ILE A 192 -11.60 23.89 -2.90
CA ILE A 192 -11.81 23.45 -4.30
C ILE A 192 -13.31 23.36 -4.62
N LEU A 193 -14.14 22.81 -3.72
CA LEU A 193 -15.59 22.77 -3.92
C LEU A 193 -16.22 24.17 -4.00
N LEU A 194 -15.73 25.12 -3.20
CA LEU A 194 -16.21 26.50 -3.22
C LEU A 194 -15.88 27.19 -4.56
N ASP A 195 -14.66 26.98 -5.07
CA ASP A 195 -14.23 27.53 -6.36
C ASP A 195 -15.00 26.89 -7.52
N LEU A 196 -15.14 25.57 -7.51
CA LEU A 196 -15.99 24.86 -8.47
C LEU A 196 -17.45 25.33 -8.40
N SER A 197 -17.98 25.59 -7.21
CA SER A 197 -19.35 26.12 -7.02
C SER A 197 -19.49 27.52 -7.59
N THR A 198 -18.46 28.35 -7.43
CA THR A 198 -18.46 29.71 -7.96
C THR A 198 -18.35 29.71 -9.48
N ALA A 199 -17.44 28.90 -10.05
CA ALA A 199 -17.30 28.74 -11.49
C ALA A 199 -18.58 28.18 -12.14
N LEU A 200 -19.24 27.21 -11.48
CA LEU A 200 -20.51 26.66 -11.94
C LEU A 200 -21.62 27.72 -11.96
N LYS A 201 -21.73 28.53 -10.90
CA LYS A 201 -22.71 29.64 -10.85
C LYS A 201 -22.45 30.70 -11.91
N GLN A 202 -21.18 31.09 -12.11
CA GLN A 202 -20.80 32.07 -13.13
C GLN A 202 -21.17 31.59 -14.54
N THR A 203 -20.87 30.33 -14.86
CA THR A 203 -21.18 29.76 -16.19
C THR A 203 -22.66 29.52 -16.42
N ALA A 204 -23.42 29.15 -15.39
CA ALA A 204 -24.86 28.97 -15.48
C ALA A 204 -25.60 30.28 -15.81
N VAL A 205 -25.13 31.42 -15.30
CA VAL A 205 -25.73 32.75 -15.57
C VAL A 205 -25.51 33.19 -17.01
N ILE A 206 -24.40 32.79 -17.65
CA ILE A 206 -24.05 33.15 -19.03
C ILE A 206 -24.99 32.47 -20.06
N GLY A 207 -25.67 31.38 -19.68
CA GLY A 207 -26.68 30.74 -20.52
C GLY A 207 -26.09 29.96 -21.70
N GLU A 208 -26.61 30.18 -22.90
CA GLU A 208 -26.37 29.32 -24.08
C GLU A 208 -24.92 29.35 -24.58
N SER A 209 -24.24 30.49 -24.48
CA SER A 209 -22.82 30.65 -24.81
C SER A 209 -21.88 29.97 -23.78
N GLY A 210 -22.36 29.72 -22.57
CA GLY A 210 -21.62 29.07 -21.49
C GLY A 210 -21.76 27.55 -21.46
N LYS A 211 -22.59 26.94 -22.31
CA LYS A 211 -22.93 25.50 -22.26
C LYS A 211 -21.70 24.58 -22.33
N THR A 212 -20.74 24.87 -23.21
CA THR A 212 -19.52 24.06 -23.32
C THR A 212 -18.68 24.12 -22.05
N ARG A 213 -18.50 25.31 -21.47
CA ARG A 213 -17.78 25.51 -20.20
C ARG A 213 -18.52 24.86 -19.02
N LEU A 214 -19.85 24.93 -19.01
CA LEU A 214 -20.69 24.27 -18.03
C LEU A 214 -20.50 22.74 -18.05
N ILE A 215 -20.49 22.13 -19.24
CA ILE A 215 -20.24 20.69 -19.39
C ILE A 215 -18.84 20.32 -18.88
N LYS A 216 -17.81 21.12 -19.21
CA LYS A 216 -16.45 20.92 -18.70
C LYS A 216 -16.41 20.94 -17.16
N ILE A 217 -17.02 21.95 -16.53
CA ILE A 217 -17.08 22.05 -15.05
C ILE A 217 -17.84 20.87 -14.44
N LEU A 218 -18.94 20.42 -15.05
CA LEU A 218 -19.67 19.24 -14.58
C LEU A 218 -18.85 17.94 -14.70
N SER A 219 -18.00 17.80 -15.73
CA SER A 219 -17.05 16.69 -15.79
C SER A 219 -16.06 16.74 -14.63
N ILE A 220 -15.53 17.92 -14.32
CA ILE A 220 -14.60 18.11 -13.19
C ILE A 220 -15.27 17.72 -11.86
N TYR A 221 -16.54 18.08 -11.64
CA TYR A 221 -17.30 17.65 -10.46
C TYR A 221 -17.46 16.13 -10.38
N ARG A 222 -17.68 15.46 -11.51
CA ARG A 222 -17.76 14.00 -11.59
C ARG A 222 -16.40 13.37 -11.28
N GLU A 223 -15.33 13.90 -11.85
CA GLU A 223 -13.96 13.46 -11.57
C GLU A 223 -13.59 13.63 -10.10
N PHE A 224 -14.07 14.68 -9.44
CA PHE A 224 -13.85 14.91 -8.00
C PHE A 224 -14.76 14.08 -7.08
N GLY A 225 -15.70 13.31 -7.64
CA GLY A 225 -16.68 12.52 -6.87
C GLY A 225 -17.74 13.38 -6.16
N ALA A 226 -17.93 14.63 -6.59
CA ALA A 226 -18.82 15.61 -5.95
C ALA A 226 -20.05 15.96 -6.83
N SER A 227 -20.49 15.04 -7.70
CA SER A 227 -21.65 15.27 -8.58
C SER A 227 -22.93 15.65 -7.83
N GLY A 228 -23.11 15.12 -6.61
CA GLY A 228 -24.25 15.48 -5.76
C GLY A 228 -24.26 16.96 -5.38
N ASP A 229 -23.10 17.56 -5.13
CA ASP A 229 -22.99 18.98 -4.78
C ASP A 229 -23.20 19.88 -6.00
N ALA A 230 -22.75 19.46 -7.18
CA ALA A 230 -23.07 20.13 -8.44
C ALA A 230 -24.59 20.23 -8.66
N VAL A 231 -25.32 19.13 -8.43
CA VAL A 231 -26.79 19.11 -8.55
C VAL A 231 -27.45 20.02 -7.52
N LYS A 232 -26.96 20.06 -6.28
CA LYS A 232 -27.47 21.01 -5.26
C LYS A 232 -27.29 22.45 -5.72
N VAL A 233 -26.09 22.82 -6.18
CA VAL A 233 -25.79 24.18 -6.66
C VAL A 233 -26.69 24.58 -7.85
N LEU A 234 -26.92 23.68 -8.80
CA LEU A 234 -27.81 23.93 -9.94
C LEU A 234 -29.28 24.06 -9.52
N LYS A 235 -29.75 23.25 -8.57
CA LYS A 235 -31.12 23.36 -8.03
C LYS A 235 -31.31 24.69 -7.30
N ASP A 236 -30.34 25.10 -6.50
CA ASP A 236 -30.38 26.37 -5.77
C ASP A 236 -30.47 27.56 -6.74
N LEU A 237 -29.77 27.48 -7.88
CA LEU A 237 -29.86 28.46 -8.96
C LEU A 237 -31.23 28.46 -9.67
N GLN A 238 -31.86 27.30 -9.84
CA GLN A 238 -33.19 27.19 -10.47
C GLN A 238 -34.34 27.60 -9.53
N SER A 239 -34.12 27.58 -8.21
CA SER A 239 -35.13 28.00 -7.22
C SER A 239 -35.19 29.51 -6.96
N LYS A 240 -34.23 30.27 -7.52
CA LYS A 240 -34.14 31.73 -7.44
C LYS A 240 -34.65 32.36 -8.74
#